data_AF-S5NF88-F1
#
_entry.id   AF-S5NF88-F1
#
_cell.length_a   1.000
_cell.length_b   1.000
_cell.length_c   1.000
_cell.angle_alpha   90.00
_cell.angle_beta   90.00
_cell.angle_gamma   90.00
#
_symmetry.space_group_name_H-M   'P 1'
#
loop_
_entity.id
_entity.type
_entity.pdbx_description
1 polymer ?
#
loop_
_entity_poly.entity_id
_entity_poly.type
_entity_poly.pdbx_seq_one_letter_code
_entity_poly.pdbx_strand_id
1 'polypeptide(L)'
;MRWKKSDKEILTPEKFIAEAECTGLIIRMTCDLLEDIMDKMLPLFINKKICYKFHIAININPNLLNNSDFISQCIKFINVFPEEKMILILEITEREKVLYSKNDEENLKRLRAHGIKISLDDFGTGYSSYVYLQQFPVDFIKIDQIFVHKIGIDENTEFIISNIISLGRKLKLKFIAEGVETFEQADYLKDVGIHYLQGYVFGRPVSINEFIENF
;
A
#
# COMPACT_ATOMS: atom_id res chain seq x y z
N MET A 1 -0.26 10.89 -0.43
CA MET A 1 -0.08 12.23 -1.08
C MET A 1 -0.01 13.34 -0.02
N ARG A 2 0.57 14.50 -0.37
CA ARG A 2 0.56 15.73 0.45
C ARG A 2 0.36 16.91 -0.49
N TRP A 3 -0.65 17.75 -0.25
CA TRP A 3 -0.92 18.88 -1.12
C TRP A 3 -0.29 20.16 -0.57
N LYS A 4 0.79 20.61 -1.22
CA LYS A 4 1.43 21.89 -0.91
C LYS A 4 0.62 23.03 -1.54
N LYS A 5 -0.17 23.74 -0.74
CA LYS A 5 -1.00 24.87 -1.20
C LYS A 5 -0.21 26.18 -1.24
N SER A 6 0.78 26.31 -0.36
CA SER A 6 1.77 27.39 -0.35
C SER A 6 3.04 26.92 0.37
N ASP A 7 4.07 27.74 0.45
CA ASP A 7 5.30 27.39 1.19
C ASP A 7 5.10 27.15 2.69
N LYS A 8 3.98 27.62 3.26
CA LYS A 8 3.67 27.47 4.69
C LYS A 8 2.51 26.51 4.96
N GLU A 9 1.86 25.98 3.93
CA GLU A 9 0.64 25.19 4.09
C GLU A 9 0.72 23.89 3.28
N ILE A 10 0.79 22.77 4.02
CA ILE A 10 0.69 21.42 3.48
C ILE A 10 -0.59 20.79 4.03
N LEU A 11 -1.49 20.40 3.12
CA LEU A 11 -2.71 19.69 3.45
C LEU A 11 -2.46 18.18 3.43
N THR A 12 -3.01 17.51 4.44
CA THR A 12 -3.00 16.04 4.54
C THR A 12 -4.12 15.43 3.68
N PRO A 13 -3.98 14.16 3.26
CA PRO A 13 -4.96 13.46 2.42
C PRO A 13 -6.41 13.59 2.88
N GLU A 14 -6.65 13.53 4.19
CA GLU A 14 -7.99 13.57 4.78
C GLU A 14 -8.75 14.88 4.46
N LYS A 15 -8.03 15.95 4.09
CA LYS A 15 -8.62 17.24 3.73
C LYS A 15 -9.08 17.34 2.27
N PHE A 16 -8.63 16.47 1.37
CA PHE A 16 -8.88 16.63 -0.07
C PHE A 16 -9.19 15.34 -0.84
N ILE A 17 -8.84 14.16 -0.34
CA ILE A 17 -9.03 12.90 -1.08
C ILE A 17 -10.51 12.64 -1.37
N ALA A 18 -11.39 12.84 -0.39
CA ALA A 18 -12.83 12.64 -0.58
C ALA A 18 -13.40 13.50 -1.73
N GLU A 19 -12.96 14.76 -1.84
CA GLU A 19 -13.38 15.64 -2.95
C GLU A 19 -12.76 15.19 -4.29
N ALA A 20 -11.49 14.76 -4.27
CA ALA A 20 -10.82 14.23 -5.45
C ALA A 20 -11.50 12.94 -5.97
N GLU A 21 -12.02 12.10 -5.08
CA GLU A 21 -12.80 10.91 -5.42
C GLU A 21 -14.15 11.28 -6.02
N CYS A 22 -14.91 12.16 -5.36
CA CYS A 22 -16.22 12.63 -5.84
C CYS A 22 -16.15 13.29 -7.23
N THR A 23 -15.07 13.99 -7.53
CA THR A 23 -14.85 14.67 -8.82
C THR A 23 -14.17 13.80 -9.87
N GLY A 24 -13.70 12.60 -9.50
CA GLY A 24 -12.88 11.73 -10.36
C GLY A 24 -11.44 12.19 -10.56
N LEU A 25 -11.03 13.33 -9.98
CA LEU A 25 -9.66 13.83 -10.03
C LEU A 25 -8.63 12.85 -9.42
N ILE A 26 -9.06 12.01 -8.47
CA ILE A 26 -8.19 11.01 -7.83
C ILE A 26 -7.50 10.09 -8.84
N ILE A 27 -8.17 9.77 -9.95
CA ILE A 27 -7.63 8.94 -11.04
C ILE A 27 -6.41 9.63 -11.65
N ARG A 28 -6.57 10.89 -12.06
CA ARG A 28 -5.49 11.67 -12.67
C ARG A 28 -4.34 11.89 -11.69
N MET A 29 -4.67 12.26 -10.44
CA MET A 29 -3.68 12.48 -9.39
C MET A 29 -2.84 11.22 -9.10
N THR A 30 -3.44 10.04 -9.18
CA THR A 30 -2.73 8.77 -8.95
C THR A 30 -1.78 8.46 -10.10
N CYS A 31 -2.19 8.70 -11.36
CA CYS A 31 -1.30 8.57 -12.52
C CYS A 31 -0.12 9.54 -12.44
N ASP A 32 -0.38 10.82 -12.14
CA ASP A 32 0.66 11.85 -12.01
C ASP A 32 1.63 11.52 -10.85
N LEU A 33 1.12 10.95 -9.75
CA LEU A 33 1.95 10.48 -8.64
C LEU A 33 2.89 9.36 -9.06
N LEU A 34 2.44 8.40 -9.87
CA LEU A 34 3.28 7.30 -10.32
C LEU A 34 4.43 7.79 -11.21
N GLU A 35 4.15 8.76 -12.09
CA GLU A 35 5.19 9.42 -12.90
C GLU A 35 6.19 10.18 -12.02
N ASP A 36 5.72 10.96 -11.04
CA ASP A 36 6.57 11.71 -10.11
C ASP A 36 7.47 10.78 -9.26
N ILE A 37 6.93 9.64 -8.81
CA ILE A 37 7.72 8.61 -8.10
C ILE A 37 8.79 8.06 -9.05
N MET A 38 8.45 7.75 -10.30
CA MET A 38 9.40 7.20 -11.27
C MET A 38 10.57 8.16 -11.48
N ASP A 39 10.27 9.43 -11.74
CA ASP A 39 11.26 10.48 -12.03
C ASP A 39 12.18 10.75 -10.82
N LYS A 40 11.65 10.65 -9.60
CA LYS A 40 12.43 10.83 -8.37
C LYS A 40 13.27 9.61 -8.00
N MET A 41 12.76 8.40 -8.22
CA MET A 41 13.41 7.16 -7.79
C MET A 41 14.47 6.68 -8.79
N LEU A 42 14.27 6.90 -10.09
CA LEU A 42 15.20 6.42 -11.12
C LEU A 42 16.63 6.96 -10.95
N PRO A 43 16.87 8.27 -10.69
CA PRO A 43 18.21 8.77 -10.42
C PRO A 43 18.86 8.17 -9.18
N LEU A 44 18.09 7.87 -8.13
CA LEU A 44 18.60 7.25 -6.91
C LEU A 44 19.07 5.82 -7.17
N PHE A 45 18.32 5.12 -8.03
CA PHE A 45 18.66 3.78 -8.45
C PHE A 45 19.92 3.75 -9.33
N ILE A 46 19.98 4.61 -10.36
CA ILE A 46 21.14 4.71 -11.27
C ILE A 46 22.42 5.06 -10.49
N ASN A 47 22.33 5.96 -9.52
CA ASN A 47 23.45 6.35 -8.67
C ASN A 47 23.76 5.36 -7.54
N LYS A 48 23.12 4.18 -7.53
CA LYS A 48 23.29 3.12 -6.53
C LYS A 48 23.06 3.58 -5.08
N LYS A 49 22.25 4.62 -4.86
CA LYS A 49 21.84 5.02 -3.51
C LYS A 49 20.84 4.04 -2.90
N ILE A 50 20.14 3.27 -3.75
CA ILE A 50 19.25 2.17 -3.33
C ILE A 50 19.88 0.86 -3.80
N CYS A 51 20.33 0.02 -2.84
CA CYS A 51 21.09 -1.20 -3.15
C CYS A 51 20.29 -2.50 -2.94
N TYR A 52 19.21 -2.45 -2.18
CA TYR A 52 18.36 -3.58 -1.83
C TYR A 52 17.06 -3.60 -2.64
N LYS A 53 16.32 -4.71 -2.52
CA LYS A 53 14.97 -4.84 -3.10
C LYS A 53 14.03 -3.85 -2.41
N PHE A 54 13.65 -2.80 -3.13
CA PHE A 54 12.89 -1.68 -2.59
C PHE A 54 11.40 -1.82 -2.92
N HIS A 55 10.54 -1.68 -1.91
CA HIS A 55 9.09 -1.74 -2.09
C HIS A 55 8.52 -0.32 -2.14
N ILE A 56 7.67 -0.05 -3.12
CA ILE A 56 6.88 1.18 -3.20
C ILE A 56 5.43 0.76 -3.24
N ALA A 57 4.67 1.19 -2.24
CA ALA A 57 3.25 0.97 -2.19
C ALA A 57 2.50 2.27 -2.54
N ILE A 58 1.48 2.17 -3.39
CA ILE A 58 0.59 3.27 -3.71
C ILE A 58 -0.86 2.85 -3.50
N ASN A 59 -1.60 3.66 -2.78
CA ASN A 59 -3.05 3.57 -2.69
C ASN A 59 -3.68 3.90 -4.06
N ILE A 60 -4.61 3.06 -4.51
CA ILE A 60 -5.32 3.24 -5.78
C ILE A 60 -6.84 3.16 -5.57
N ASN A 61 -7.58 3.97 -6.33
CA ASN A 61 -9.01 3.71 -6.50
C ASN A 61 -9.18 2.49 -7.43
N PRO A 62 -9.99 1.48 -7.06
CA PRO A 62 -10.18 0.26 -7.87
C PRO A 62 -10.63 0.51 -9.30
N ASN A 63 -11.33 1.61 -9.58
CA ASN A 63 -11.74 1.97 -10.94
C ASN A 63 -10.54 2.18 -11.89
N LEU A 64 -9.34 2.45 -11.37
CA LEU A 64 -8.10 2.52 -12.16
C LEU A 64 -7.73 1.19 -12.80
N LEU A 65 -8.21 0.05 -12.28
CA LEU A 65 -7.96 -1.26 -12.88
C LEU A 65 -8.62 -1.41 -14.26
N ASN A 66 -9.65 -0.61 -14.55
CA ASN A 66 -10.28 -0.54 -15.87
C ASN A 66 -9.63 0.51 -16.81
N ASN A 67 -8.65 1.26 -16.33
CA ASN A 67 -7.96 2.28 -17.12
C ASN A 67 -6.71 1.68 -17.78
N SER A 68 -6.75 1.47 -19.10
CA SER A 68 -5.64 0.89 -19.86
C SER A 68 -4.34 1.68 -19.78
N ASP A 69 -4.44 3.01 -19.65
CA ASP A 69 -3.28 3.89 -19.57
C ASP A 69 -2.60 3.71 -18.21
N PHE A 70 -3.37 3.63 -17.12
CA PHE A 70 -2.83 3.35 -15.78
C PHE A 70 -2.13 2.00 -15.71
N ILE A 71 -2.74 0.94 -16.27
CA ILE A 71 -2.10 -0.39 -16.34
C ILE A 71 -0.77 -0.31 -17.11
N SER A 72 -0.76 0.41 -18.23
CA SER A 72 0.44 0.60 -19.04
C SER A 72 1.52 1.41 -18.31
N GLN A 73 1.14 2.44 -17.55
CA GLN A 73 2.05 3.22 -16.71
C GLN A 73 2.65 2.37 -15.59
N CYS A 74 1.88 1.52 -14.91
CA CYS A 74 2.41 0.61 -13.89
C CYS A 74 3.44 -0.36 -14.46
N ILE A 75 3.17 -0.93 -15.64
CA ILE A 75 4.10 -1.83 -16.32
C ILE A 75 5.36 -1.06 -16.78
N LYS A 76 5.20 0.15 -17.32
CA LYS A 76 6.32 1.02 -17.68
C LYS A 76 7.18 1.32 -16.45
N PHE A 77 6.55 1.67 -15.32
CA PHE A 77 7.20 1.98 -14.06
C PHE A 77 8.13 0.84 -13.63
N ILE A 78 7.64 -0.41 -13.59
CA ILE A 78 8.47 -1.51 -13.10
C ILE A 78 9.62 -1.85 -14.07
N ASN A 79 9.39 -1.68 -15.39
CA ASN A 79 10.36 -2.00 -16.43
C ASN A 79 11.52 -0.99 -16.56
N VAL A 80 11.40 0.23 -16.02
CA VAL A 80 12.54 1.17 -16.03
C VAL A 80 13.59 0.85 -14.96
N PHE A 81 13.24 0.05 -13.96
CA PHE A 81 14.17 -0.43 -12.94
C PHE A 81 14.67 -1.84 -13.33
N PRO A 82 15.90 -2.20 -12.96
CA PRO A 82 16.37 -3.57 -13.16
C PRO A 82 15.49 -4.58 -12.43
N GLU A 83 15.44 -5.78 -12.99
CA GLU A 83 14.60 -6.87 -12.49
C GLU A 83 14.83 -7.13 -11.00
N GLU A 84 13.73 -7.35 -10.28
CA GLU A 84 13.66 -7.58 -8.84
C GLU A 84 14.20 -6.48 -7.91
N LYS A 85 14.68 -5.35 -8.45
CA LYS A 85 15.22 -4.27 -7.61
C LYS A 85 14.15 -3.35 -7.05
N MET A 86 13.03 -3.23 -7.75
CA MET A 86 11.86 -2.50 -7.29
C MET A 86 10.65 -3.43 -7.29
N ILE A 87 9.80 -3.29 -6.28
CA ILE A 87 8.48 -3.92 -6.22
C ILE A 87 7.47 -2.81 -6.08
N LEU A 88 6.61 -2.68 -7.09
CA LEU A 88 5.41 -1.85 -7.00
C LEU A 88 4.29 -2.66 -6.34
N ILE A 89 3.67 -2.08 -5.31
CA ILE A 89 2.52 -2.63 -4.60
C ILE A 89 1.35 -1.66 -4.83
N LEU A 90 0.24 -2.17 -5.36
CA LEU A 90 -1.01 -1.41 -5.46
C LEU A 90 -1.89 -1.77 -4.28
N GLU A 91 -2.22 -0.78 -3.47
CA GLU A 91 -3.04 -0.93 -2.27
C GLU A 91 -4.49 -0.55 -2.59
N ILE A 92 -5.40 -1.49 -2.31
CA ILE A 92 -6.83 -1.34 -2.54
C ILE A 92 -7.53 -1.37 -1.18
N THR A 93 -8.29 -0.33 -0.85
CA THR A 93 -9.00 -0.22 0.43
C THR A 93 -10.27 -1.08 0.44
N GLU A 94 -10.67 -1.59 1.61
CA GLU A 94 -11.93 -2.33 1.81
C GLU A 94 -13.17 -1.44 1.96
N ARG A 95 -12.99 -0.12 1.98
CA ARG A 95 -14.05 0.85 2.30
C ARG A 95 -15.09 0.97 1.20
N GLU A 96 -14.67 0.78 -0.05
CA GLU A 96 -15.56 0.84 -1.21
C GLU A 96 -15.96 -0.56 -1.66
N LYS A 97 -17.25 -0.74 -1.98
CA LYS A 97 -17.72 -1.95 -2.62
C LYS A 97 -17.27 -1.93 -4.09
N VAL A 98 -16.25 -2.70 -4.41
CA VAL A 98 -15.81 -2.90 -5.79
C VAL A 98 -16.73 -3.88 -6.47
N LEU A 99 -17.37 -3.44 -7.56
CA LEU A 99 -18.05 -4.34 -8.49
C LEU A 99 -16.98 -5.02 -9.33
N TYR A 100 -16.53 -6.18 -8.87
CA TYR A 100 -15.48 -6.94 -9.54
C TYR A 100 -15.97 -7.49 -10.88
N SER A 101 -15.41 -6.98 -11.97
CA SER A 101 -15.66 -7.45 -13.32
C SER A 101 -14.59 -8.47 -13.77
N LYS A 102 -14.90 -9.25 -14.80
CA LYS A 102 -13.90 -10.12 -15.45
C LYS A 102 -12.71 -9.34 -16.02
N ASN A 103 -12.94 -8.08 -16.41
CA ASN A 103 -11.89 -7.21 -16.93
C ASN A 103 -10.90 -6.80 -15.83
N ASP A 104 -11.40 -6.53 -14.62
CA ASP A 104 -10.55 -6.26 -13.44
C ASP A 104 -9.64 -7.45 -13.14
N GLU A 105 -10.19 -8.66 -13.17
CA GLU A 105 -9.43 -9.91 -12.96
C GLU A 105 -8.30 -10.05 -13.99
N GLU A 106 -8.58 -9.80 -15.27
CA GLU A 106 -7.61 -9.94 -16.35
C GLU A 106 -6.50 -8.90 -16.24
N ASN A 107 -6.85 -7.64 -15.92
CA ASN A 107 -5.87 -6.58 -15.70
C ASN A 107 -5.01 -6.83 -14.45
N LEU A 108 -5.59 -7.35 -13.36
CA LEU A 108 -4.81 -7.76 -12.19
C LEU A 108 -3.86 -8.90 -12.50
N LYS A 109 -4.29 -9.91 -13.25
CA LYS A 109 -3.41 -10.99 -13.73
C LYS A 109 -2.27 -10.44 -14.58
N ARG A 110 -2.56 -9.49 -15.47
CA ARG A 110 -1.56 -8.83 -16.31
C ARG A 110 -0.54 -8.04 -15.49
N LEU A 111 -0.98 -7.25 -14.52
CA LEU A 111 -0.08 -6.53 -13.60
C LEU A 111 0.81 -7.51 -12.82
N ARG A 112 0.22 -8.56 -12.26
CA ARG A 112 0.94 -9.59 -11.50
C ARG A 112 1.96 -10.36 -12.34
N ALA A 113 1.67 -10.60 -13.61
CA ALA A 113 2.62 -11.23 -14.53
C ALA A 113 3.90 -10.39 -14.73
N HIS A 114 3.84 -9.08 -14.49
CA HIS A 114 4.99 -8.17 -14.49
C HIS A 114 5.61 -7.99 -13.09
N GLY A 115 5.25 -8.83 -12.12
CA GLY A 115 5.81 -8.80 -10.76
C GLY A 115 5.18 -7.75 -9.84
N ILE A 116 4.23 -6.95 -10.33
CA ILE A 116 3.48 -5.97 -9.51
C ILE A 116 2.61 -6.73 -8.51
N LYS A 117 2.57 -6.22 -7.27
CA LYS A 117 1.90 -6.87 -6.15
C LYS A 117 0.64 -6.12 -5.77
N ILE A 118 -0.32 -6.86 -5.21
CA ILE A 118 -1.59 -6.30 -4.76
C ILE A 118 -1.70 -6.44 -3.24
N SER A 119 -2.09 -5.37 -2.57
CA SER A 119 -2.35 -5.36 -1.13
C SER A 119 -3.79 -4.95 -0.85
N LEU A 120 -4.42 -5.59 0.12
CA LEU A 120 -5.65 -5.08 0.72
C LEU A 120 -5.30 -4.15 1.88
N ASP A 121 -5.81 -2.92 1.83
CA ASP A 121 -5.63 -1.90 2.86
C ASP A 121 -6.83 -1.84 3.82
N ASP A 122 -6.56 -1.43 5.05
CA ASP A 122 -7.52 -1.34 6.16
C ASP A 122 -8.29 -2.65 6.44
N PHE A 123 -7.63 -3.80 6.33
CA PHE A 123 -8.31 -5.11 6.42
C PHE A 123 -9.06 -5.30 7.74
N GLY A 124 -10.33 -5.67 7.65
CA GLY A 124 -11.18 -5.94 8.82
C GLY A 124 -11.92 -4.72 9.37
N THR A 125 -11.83 -3.57 8.71
CA THR A 125 -12.58 -2.35 9.07
C THR A 125 -13.85 -2.14 8.21
N GLY A 126 -13.98 -2.86 7.10
CA GLY A 126 -14.98 -2.58 6.06
C GLY A 126 -15.76 -3.79 5.53
N TYR A 127 -16.13 -3.73 4.26
CA TYR A 127 -17.03 -4.71 3.63
C TYR A 127 -16.36 -6.09 3.50
N SER A 128 -16.88 -7.08 4.25
CA SER A 128 -16.74 -8.53 4.04
C SER A 128 -15.45 -8.95 3.36
N SER A 129 -14.32 -8.65 3.99
CA SER A 129 -12.94 -8.90 3.54
C SER A 129 -12.69 -10.30 2.96
N TYR A 130 -13.49 -11.28 3.40
CA TYR A 130 -13.52 -12.62 2.84
C TYR A 130 -13.83 -12.69 1.33
N VAL A 131 -14.77 -11.88 0.82
CA VAL A 131 -15.13 -11.87 -0.61
C VAL A 131 -13.95 -11.38 -1.44
N TYR A 132 -13.25 -10.34 -0.98
CA TYR A 132 -12.02 -9.88 -1.62
C TYR A 132 -10.93 -10.95 -1.60
N LEU A 133 -10.72 -11.61 -0.47
CA LEU A 133 -9.74 -12.70 -0.38
C LEU A 133 -10.07 -13.89 -1.29
N GLN A 134 -11.35 -14.13 -1.57
CA GLN A 134 -11.78 -15.22 -2.45
C GLN A 134 -11.65 -14.85 -3.94
N GLN A 135 -11.89 -13.59 -4.30
CA GLN A 135 -12.01 -13.15 -5.69
C GLN A 135 -10.75 -12.45 -6.23
N PHE A 136 -10.02 -11.73 -5.37
CA PHE A 136 -8.83 -10.98 -5.75
C PHE A 136 -7.56 -11.80 -5.51
N PRO A 137 -6.67 -11.89 -6.52
CA PRO A 137 -5.35 -12.43 -6.31
C PRO A 137 -4.52 -11.38 -5.56
N VAL A 138 -4.58 -11.41 -4.24
CA VAL A 138 -3.82 -10.52 -3.35
C VAL A 138 -2.49 -11.16 -2.93
N ASP A 139 -1.50 -10.34 -2.64
CA ASP A 139 -0.18 -10.77 -2.14
C ASP A 139 0.01 -10.37 -0.67
N PHE A 140 -0.60 -9.24 -0.27
CA PHE A 140 -0.47 -8.65 1.06
C PHE A 140 -1.82 -8.31 1.68
N ILE A 141 -1.87 -8.37 3.00
CA ILE A 141 -2.92 -7.80 3.84
C ILE A 141 -2.28 -6.77 4.76
N LYS A 142 -2.86 -5.57 4.83
CA LYS A 142 -2.47 -4.52 5.78
C LYS A 142 -3.41 -4.55 6.98
N ILE A 143 -2.84 -4.70 8.17
CA ILE A 143 -3.56 -4.64 9.44
C ILE A 143 -3.62 -3.17 9.85
N ASP A 144 -4.84 -2.63 9.93
CA ASP A 144 -5.11 -1.24 10.25
C ASP A 144 -4.58 -0.86 11.65
N GLN A 145 -4.13 0.39 11.77
CA GLN A 145 -3.61 0.99 13.00
C GLN A 145 -4.57 0.89 14.20
N ILE A 146 -5.89 0.85 13.97
CA ILE A 146 -6.90 0.71 15.03
C ILE A 146 -6.70 -0.59 15.81
N PHE A 147 -6.24 -1.66 15.14
CA PHE A 147 -5.91 -2.93 15.81
C PHE A 147 -4.54 -2.86 16.49
N VAL A 148 -3.54 -2.29 15.80
CA VAL A 148 -2.17 -2.19 16.31
C VAL A 148 -2.09 -1.35 17.59
N HIS A 149 -2.83 -0.24 17.66
CA HIS A 149 -2.88 0.63 18.84
C HIS A 149 -3.45 -0.05 20.11
N LYS A 150 -4.12 -1.19 19.97
CA LYS A 150 -4.74 -1.93 21.09
C LYS A 150 -3.92 -3.13 21.58
N ILE A 151 -2.78 -3.40 20.97
CA ILE A 151 -1.86 -4.46 21.41
C ILE A 151 -1.40 -4.18 22.85
N GLY A 152 -1.47 -5.18 23.72
CA GLY A 152 -1.17 -5.06 25.15
C GLY A 152 -2.24 -4.37 26.00
N ILE A 153 -3.36 -3.93 25.38
CA ILE A 153 -4.45 -3.21 26.06
C ILE A 153 -5.76 -4.01 26.00
N ASP A 154 -6.05 -4.68 24.88
CA ASP A 154 -7.29 -5.42 24.66
C ASP A 154 -7.03 -6.81 24.08
N GLU A 155 -7.18 -7.84 24.93
CA GLU A 155 -7.02 -9.25 24.55
C GLU A 155 -7.93 -9.67 23.39
N ASN A 156 -9.11 -9.06 23.25
CA ASN A 156 -10.00 -9.36 22.12
C ASN A 156 -9.40 -8.90 20.80
N THR A 157 -8.73 -7.75 20.79
CA THR A 157 -8.05 -7.24 19.59
C THR A 157 -6.87 -8.14 19.20
N GLU A 158 -6.09 -8.60 20.18
CA GLU A 158 -5.02 -9.57 19.94
C GLU A 158 -5.55 -10.89 19.37
N PHE A 159 -6.69 -11.37 19.88
CA PHE A 159 -7.36 -12.54 19.32
C PHE A 159 -7.80 -12.33 17.87
N ILE A 160 -8.37 -11.15 17.54
CA ILE A 160 -8.73 -10.80 16.15
C ILE A 160 -7.50 -10.80 15.24
N ILE A 161 -6.41 -10.14 15.64
CA ILE A 161 -5.14 -10.12 14.89
C ILE A 161 -4.65 -11.55 14.63
N SER A 162 -4.65 -12.41 15.65
CA SER A 162 -4.21 -13.81 15.52
C SER A 162 -5.04 -14.61 14.50
N ASN A 163 -6.36 -14.37 14.44
CA ASN A 163 -7.25 -15.01 13.47
C ASN A 163 -7.00 -14.52 12.04
N ILE A 164 -6.82 -13.21 11.85
CA ILE A 164 -6.47 -12.61 10.56
C ILE A 164 -5.16 -13.22 10.05
N ILE A 165 -4.14 -13.31 10.92
CA ILE A 165 -2.85 -13.92 10.60
C ILE A 165 -3.02 -15.39 10.19
N SER A 166 -3.79 -16.16 10.97
CA SER A 166 -4.06 -17.57 10.68
C SER A 166 -4.73 -17.76 9.32
N LEU A 167 -5.71 -16.92 8.98
CA LEU A 167 -6.39 -16.93 7.69
C LEU A 167 -5.41 -16.65 6.54
N GLY A 168 -4.68 -15.53 6.59
CA GLY A 168 -3.77 -15.19 5.48
C GLY A 168 -2.61 -16.18 5.35
N ARG A 169 -2.13 -16.80 6.44
CA ARG A 169 -1.16 -17.92 6.34
C ARG A 169 -1.69 -19.09 5.52
N LYS A 170 -2.94 -19.50 5.73
CA LYS A 170 -3.59 -20.57 4.92
C LYS A 170 -3.69 -20.18 3.44
N LEU A 171 -3.88 -18.89 3.18
CA LEU A 171 -3.93 -18.31 1.84
C LEU A 171 -2.54 -17.95 1.27
N LYS A 172 -1.46 -18.22 2.02
CA LYS A 172 -0.06 -17.88 1.66
C LYS A 172 0.18 -16.38 1.43
N LEU A 173 -0.56 -15.54 2.14
CA LEU A 173 -0.46 -14.09 2.11
C LEU A 173 0.60 -13.59 3.08
N LYS A 174 1.22 -12.45 2.73
CA LYS A 174 2.09 -11.71 3.63
C LYS A 174 1.30 -10.63 4.35
N PHE A 175 1.81 -10.19 5.48
CA PHE A 175 1.15 -9.18 6.31
C PHE A 175 2.03 -7.96 6.52
N ILE A 176 1.41 -6.80 6.49
CA ILE A 176 1.98 -5.51 6.85
C ILE A 176 1.14 -4.98 8.02
N ALA A 177 1.76 -4.54 9.11
CA ALA A 177 1.05 -3.87 10.19
C ALA A 177 1.31 -2.37 10.14
N GLU A 178 0.24 -1.58 10.20
CA GLU A 178 0.31 -0.12 10.15
C GLU A 178 0.11 0.53 11.51
N GLY A 179 0.61 1.76 11.68
CA GLY A 179 0.45 2.50 12.92
C GLY A 179 1.27 1.93 14.08
N VAL A 180 2.44 1.33 13.80
CA VAL A 180 3.35 0.89 14.86
C VAL A 180 4.01 2.11 15.52
N GLU A 181 3.68 2.37 16.77
CA GLU A 181 4.15 3.54 17.52
C GLU A 181 5.21 3.18 18.57
N THR A 182 5.29 1.92 19.02
CA THR A 182 6.27 1.48 20.03
C THR A 182 7.02 0.22 19.62
N PHE A 183 8.19 0.00 20.23
CA PHE A 183 8.98 -1.21 19.98
C PHE A 183 8.33 -2.46 20.58
N GLU A 184 7.57 -2.33 21.66
CA GLU A 184 6.79 -3.42 22.24
C GLU A 184 5.70 -3.92 21.27
N GLN A 185 5.02 -3.01 20.57
CA GLN A 185 4.10 -3.38 19.50
C GLN A 185 4.84 -4.08 18.36
N ALA A 186 6.01 -3.58 17.97
CA ALA A 186 6.82 -4.16 16.90
C ALA A 186 7.29 -5.59 17.23
N ASP A 187 7.76 -5.82 18.45
CA ASP A 187 8.21 -7.13 18.93
C ASP A 187 7.05 -8.12 18.98
N TYR A 188 5.90 -7.72 19.54
CA TYR A 188 4.69 -8.54 19.51
C TYR A 188 4.29 -8.92 18.08
N LEU A 189 4.21 -7.95 17.17
CA LEU A 189 3.80 -8.17 15.78
C LEU A 189 4.76 -9.11 15.05
N LYS A 190 6.06 -8.99 15.31
CA LYS A 190 7.08 -9.89 14.78
C LYS A 190 6.89 -11.32 15.31
N ASP A 191 6.61 -11.49 16.60
CA ASP A 191 6.43 -12.80 17.24
C ASP A 191 5.19 -13.52 16.74
N VAL A 192 4.09 -12.79 16.50
CA VAL A 192 2.89 -13.36 15.85
C VAL A 192 3.06 -13.56 14.34
N GLY A 193 4.21 -13.19 13.78
CA GLY A 193 4.63 -13.49 12.40
C GLY A 193 4.10 -12.53 11.34
N ILE A 194 4.00 -11.24 11.68
CA ILE A 194 3.86 -10.15 10.70
C ILE A 194 5.18 -9.97 9.96
N HIS A 195 5.11 -9.70 8.65
CA HIS A 195 6.28 -9.70 7.78
C HIS A 195 6.91 -8.32 7.63
N TYR A 196 6.07 -7.27 7.62
CA TYR A 196 6.50 -5.89 7.47
C TYR A 196 5.77 -5.00 8.47
N LEU A 197 6.46 -3.98 8.97
CA LEU A 197 5.93 -3.05 9.96
C LEU A 197 6.08 -1.63 9.41
N GLN A 198 5.03 -0.84 9.57
CA GLN A 198 4.99 0.56 9.17
C GLN A 198 4.45 1.39 10.33
N GLY A 199 5.15 2.45 10.70
CA GLY A 199 4.69 3.36 11.74
C GLY A 199 5.74 4.33 12.23
N TYR A 200 5.31 5.22 13.11
CA TYR A 200 6.11 6.35 13.58
C TYR A 200 7.31 5.94 14.44
N VAL A 201 7.33 4.73 14.98
CA VAL A 201 8.52 4.18 15.65
C VAL A 201 9.72 4.06 14.70
N PHE A 202 9.47 3.87 13.40
CA PHE A 202 10.50 3.75 12.36
C PHE A 202 10.71 5.04 11.58
N GLY A 203 9.63 5.76 11.27
CA GLY A 203 9.71 6.98 10.48
C GLY A 203 8.34 7.58 10.21
N ARG A 204 8.28 8.92 10.17
CA ARG A 204 7.08 9.64 9.74
C ARG A 204 7.09 9.81 8.21
N PRO A 205 5.95 10.14 7.59
CA PRO A 205 5.93 10.57 6.20
C PRO A 205 6.79 11.82 6.01
N VAL A 206 7.86 11.70 5.23
CA VAL A 206 8.87 12.73 4.99
C VAL A 206 8.95 13.12 3.51
N SER A 207 9.63 14.22 3.22
CA SER A 207 9.96 14.57 1.83
C SER A 207 10.94 13.56 1.21
N ILE A 208 11.03 13.49 -0.11
CA ILE A 208 12.01 12.61 -0.77
C ILE A 208 13.46 12.96 -0.41
N ASN A 209 13.77 14.25 -0.24
CA ASN A 209 15.11 14.70 0.13
C ASN A 209 15.46 14.22 1.54
N GLU A 210 14.54 14.42 2.48
CA GLU A 210 14.69 13.95 3.85
C GLU A 210 14.73 12.42 3.93
N PHE A 211 13.97 11.72 3.07
CA PHE A 211 14.04 10.27 2.96
C PHE A 211 15.45 9.81 2.55
N ILE A 212 16.03 10.40 1.50
CA ILE A 212 17.38 10.07 1.01
C ILE A 212 18.48 10.37 2.04
N GLU A 213 18.28 11.39 2.88
CA GLU A 213 19.27 11.79 3.87
C GLU A 213 19.27 10.91 5.12
N ASN A 214 18.10 10.36 5.49
CA ASN A 214 17.91 9.70 6.79
C ASN A 214 17.70 8.18 6.71
N PHE A 215 17.44 7.60 5.53
CA PHE A 215 17.13 6.18 5.32
C PHE A 215 17.96 5.57 4.18
#